data_AF-A0A151J2E1-F1
#
_entry.id   AF-A0A151J2E1-F1
#
_cell.length_a   1.000
_cell.length_b   1.000
_cell.length_c   1.000
_cell.angle_alpha   90.00
_cell.angle_beta   90.00
_cell.angle_gamma   90.00
#
_symmetry.space_group_name_H-M   'P 1'
#
loop_
_entity.id
_entity.type
_entity.pdbx_description
1 polymer ?
#
loop_
_entity_poly.entity_id
_entity_poly.type
_entity_poly.pdbx_seq_one_letter_code
_entity_poly.pdbx_strand_id
1 'polypeptide(L)'
;MSFNNLEGQLARWLERLQAYDFEVLYRKGLAHGNADGLSRRPCEDFGCQYCGKVEAKEALKQENLIARISLSEENSEIWRKEQLEDPNISIFLLSKETGERPAWREIASRDASAKVYWTYWDSLEIRDGLLYKRWEALIING
;
A
#
# COMPACT_ATOMS: atom_id res chain seq x y z
N MET A 1 5.59 23.70 2.82
CA MET A 1 5.52 24.71 3.90
C MET A 1 6.93 25.11 4.24
N SER A 2 7.25 26.41 4.19
CA SER A 2 8.57 26.93 4.55
C SER A 2 8.60 27.19 6.06
N PHE A 3 9.55 26.59 6.77
CA PHE A 3 9.71 26.73 8.23
C PHE A 3 10.38 28.04 8.65
N ASN A 4 10.71 28.91 7.69
CA ASN A 4 11.53 30.09 7.94
C ASN A 4 10.75 31.30 8.51
N ASN A 5 9.41 31.29 8.46
CA ASN A 5 8.58 32.29 9.14
C ASN A 5 7.72 31.62 10.21
N LEU A 6 8.08 31.84 11.47
CA LEU A 6 7.29 31.45 12.63
C LEU A 6 6.10 32.41 12.77
N GLU A 7 5.09 32.26 11.92
CA GLU A 7 3.86 33.05 11.97
C GLU A 7 2.67 32.23 12.48
N GLY A 8 1.67 32.92 13.03
CA GLY A 8 0.41 32.31 13.45
C GLY A 8 0.56 31.37 14.66
N GLN A 9 0.14 30.10 14.50
CA GLN A 9 0.07 29.16 15.62
C GLN A 9 1.46 28.83 16.21
N LEU A 10 2.50 28.75 15.37
CA LEU A 10 3.85 28.41 15.82
C LEU A 10 4.46 29.50 16.72
N ALA A 11 4.24 30.77 16.41
CA ALA A 11 4.69 31.88 17.25
C ALA A 11 4.08 31.83 18.66
N ARG A 12 2.76 31.58 18.72
CA ARG A 12 2.01 31.49 20.00
C ARG A 12 2.48 30.32 20.86
N TRP A 13 2.79 29.17 20.24
CA TRP A 13 3.33 28.03 20.96
C TRP A 13 4.76 28.26 21.41
N LEU A 14 5.58 28.93 20.61
CA LEU A 14 6.97 29.24 20.98
C LEU A 14 7.04 30.13 22.23
N GLU A 15 6.24 31.20 22.29
CA GLU A 15 6.17 32.07 23.48
C GLU A 15 5.84 31.27 24.75
N ARG A 16 4.94 30.29 24.65
CA ARG A 16 4.55 29.44 25.77
C ARG A 16 5.60 28.40 26.14
N LEU A 17 6.25 27.80 25.15
CA LEU A 17 7.25 26.75 25.35
C LEU A 17 8.58 27.30 25.84
N GLN A 18 8.94 28.55 25.48
CA GLN A 18 10.13 29.23 25.97
C GLN A 18 10.19 29.40 27.50
N ALA A 19 9.05 29.26 28.19
CA ALA A 19 9.00 29.26 29.65
C ALA A 19 9.57 27.96 30.28
N TYR A 20 9.85 26.93 29.48
CA TYR A 20 10.32 25.63 29.92
C TYR A 20 11.70 25.34 29.34
N ASP A 21 12.51 24.59 30.09
CA ASP A 21 13.72 23.97 29.57
C ASP A 21 13.36 22.60 29.01
N PHE A 22 13.59 22.39 27.71
CA PHE A 22 13.24 21.15 27.02
C PHE A 22 14.16 20.88 25.83
N GLU A 23 14.27 19.61 25.49
CA GLU A 23 14.97 19.12 24.30
C GLU A 23 13.96 18.50 23.33
N VAL A 24 14.07 18.83 22.03
CA VAL A 24 13.21 18.27 20.99
C VAL A 24 13.79 16.95 20.51
N LEU A 25 13.16 15.84 20.90
CA LEU A 25 13.56 14.49 20.49
C LEU A 25 12.61 13.91 19.46
N TYR A 26 13.14 13.50 18.30
CA TYR A 26 12.38 12.73 17.34
C TYR A 26 12.19 11.28 17.82
N ARG A 27 10.99 10.75 17.64
CA ARG A 27 10.63 9.38 17.99
C ARG A 27 9.75 8.81 16.87
N LYS A 28 10.04 7.56 16.46
CA LYS A 28 9.28 6.88 15.40
C LYS A 28 7.85 6.58 15.87
N GLY A 29 6.87 6.58 14.96
CA GLY A 29 5.45 6.41 15.29
C GLY A 29 5.12 5.19 16.16
N LEU A 30 5.79 4.05 15.93
CA LEU A 30 5.62 2.84 16.74
C LEU A 30 5.98 3.03 18.22
N ALA A 31 6.91 3.93 18.54
CA ALA A 31 7.32 4.23 19.92
C ALA A 31 6.38 5.22 20.63
N HIS A 32 5.34 5.70 19.96
CA HIS A 32 4.38 6.68 20.48
C HIS A 32 3.00 6.12 20.77
N GLY A 33 2.81 4.79 20.72
CA GLY A 33 1.49 4.16 20.89
C GLY A 33 0.75 4.61 22.16
N ASN A 34 1.46 4.79 23.28
CA ASN A 34 0.85 5.27 24.53
C ASN A 34 0.38 6.73 24.42
N ALA A 35 1.20 7.61 23.84
CA ALA A 35 0.83 9.02 23.67
C ALA A 35 -0.30 9.17 22.64
N ASP A 36 -0.26 8.40 21.55
CA ASP A 36 -1.32 8.31 20.55
C ASP A 36 -2.63 7.86 21.20
N GLY A 37 -2.61 6.73 21.93
CA GLY A 37 -3.78 6.20 22.65
C GLY A 37 -4.35 7.16 23.70
N LEU A 38 -3.50 7.85 24.47
CA LEU A 38 -3.97 8.86 25.44
C LEU A 38 -4.50 10.13 24.78
N SER A 39 -3.99 10.50 23.60
CA SER A 39 -4.47 11.65 22.83
C SER A 39 -5.81 11.35 22.13
N ARG A 40 -6.09 10.08 21.83
CA ARG A 40 -7.39 9.57 21.38
C ARG A 40 -8.38 9.56 22.56
N ARG A 41 -8.85 10.73 22.98
CA ARG A 41 -10.08 10.85 23.77
C ARG A 41 -11.25 10.29 22.95
N PRO A 42 -12.32 9.73 23.55
CA PRO A 42 -13.52 9.31 22.83
C PRO A 42 -14.16 10.54 22.19
N CYS A 43 -13.70 10.85 21.00
CA CYS A 43 -13.98 12.07 20.26
C CYS A 43 -15.42 12.07 19.71
N GLU A 44 -15.99 10.87 19.59
CA GLU A 44 -17.37 10.57 19.21
C GLU A 44 -18.35 11.18 20.22
N ASP A 45 -18.08 11.04 21.51
CA ASP A 45 -18.89 11.63 22.59
C ASP A 45 -18.96 13.17 22.51
N PHE A 46 -18.00 13.80 21.82
CA PHE A 46 -17.89 15.25 21.62
C PHE A 46 -18.21 15.69 20.18
N GLY A 47 -18.70 14.79 19.32
CA GLY A 47 -19.11 15.12 17.95
C GLY A 47 -17.95 15.53 17.02
N CYS A 48 -16.73 15.07 17.28
CA CYS A 48 -15.58 15.37 16.43
C CYS A 48 -15.68 14.67 15.07
N GLN A 49 -16.05 15.43 14.03
CA GLN A 49 -16.23 14.89 12.68
C GLN A 49 -14.95 14.31 12.06
N TYR A 50 -13.77 14.84 12.42
CA TYR A 50 -12.51 14.36 11.85
C TYR A 50 -12.15 12.97 12.38
N CYS A 51 -12.11 12.82 13.70
CA CYS A 51 -11.71 11.56 14.32
C CYS A 51 -12.74 10.46 14.04
N GLY A 52 -14.05 10.75 14.06
CA GLY A 52 -15.07 9.77 13.68
C GLY A 52 -14.92 9.26 12.24
N LYS A 53 -14.49 10.11 11.29
CA LYS A 53 -14.17 9.66 9.91
C LYS A 53 -12.94 8.76 9.85
N VAL A 54 -11.91 9.06 10.64
CA VAL A 54 -10.67 8.26 10.70
C VAL A 54 -10.95 6.90 11.32
N GLU A 55 -11.66 6.87 12.45
CA GLU A 55 -12.02 5.65 13.17
C GLU A 55 -12.96 4.76 12.34
N ALA A 56 -13.98 5.33 11.69
CA ALA A 56 -14.83 4.58 10.76
C ALA A 56 -14.02 3.94 9.61
N LYS A 57 -13.02 4.66 9.09
CA LYS A 57 -12.12 4.13 8.05
C LYS A 57 -11.19 3.03 8.57
N GLU A 58 -10.76 3.11 9.83
CA GLU A 58 -9.97 2.06 10.48
C GLU A 58 -10.83 0.83 10.80
N ALA A 59 -12.06 1.00 11.28
CA ALA A 59 -13.00 -0.10 11.51
C ALA A 59 -13.46 -0.78 10.21
N LEU A 60 -13.50 -0.06 9.10
CA LEU A 60 -13.78 -0.60 7.76
C LEU A 60 -12.57 -1.28 7.11
N LYS A 61 -11.37 -1.25 7.70
CA LYS A 61 -10.33 -2.19 7.28
C LYS A 61 -10.81 -3.58 7.67
N GLN A 62 -11.40 -4.29 6.71
CA GLN A 62 -11.61 -5.73 6.80
C GLN A 62 -10.38 -6.37 7.43
N GLU A 63 -10.60 -7.28 8.38
CA GLU A 63 -9.53 -8.16 8.84
C GLU A 63 -8.85 -8.75 7.61
N ASN A 64 -7.60 -8.36 7.39
CA ASN A 64 -6.80 -8.92 6.32
C ASN A 64 -6.61 -10.40 6.67
N LEU A 65 -7.53 -11.26 6.16
CA LEU A 65 -7.35 -12.69 6.16
C LEU A 65 -6.05 -12.95 5.40
N ILE A 66 -4.97 -13.23 6.11
CA ILE A 66 -3.70 -13.60 5.50
C ILE A 66 -3.89 -15.04 5.01
N ALA A 67 -4.37 -15.18 3.77
CA ALA A 67 -4.38 -16.46 3.10
C ALA A 67 -2.93 -16.92 2.91
N ARG A 68 -2.57 -18.06 3.53
CA ARG A 68 -1.31 -18.73 3.23
C ARG A 68 -1.43 -19.36 1.85
N ILE A 69 -0.77 -18.78 0.86
CA ILE A 69 -0.64 -19.39 -0.47
C ILE A 69 0.32 -20.58 -0.32
N SER A 70 -0.20 -21.80 -0.44
CA SER A 70 0.63 -23.01 -0.51
C SER A 70 0.93 -23.30 -1.97
N LEU A 71 2.20 -23.15 -2.36
CA LEU A 71 2.64 -23.50 -3.70
C LEU A 71 3.02 -24.99 -3.76
N SER A 72 2.02 -25.85 -3.93
CA SER A 72 2.20 -27.28 -4.24
C SER A 72 1.93 -27.54 -5.73
N GLU A 73 2.68 -28.47 -6.33
CA GLU A 73 2.54 -28.85 -7.75
C GLU A 73 1.13 -29.32 -8.11
N GLU A 74 0.42 -29.94 -7.16
CA GLU A 74 -0.99 -30.36 -7.31
C GLU A 74 -1.96 -29.21 -7.64
N ASN A 75 -1.60 -27.95 -7.36
CA ASN A 75 -2.45 -26.80 -7.64
C ASN A 75 -2.14 -26.13 -8.99
N SER A 76 -1.13 -26.59 -9.74
CA SER A 76 -0.68 -25.92 -10.96
C SER A 76 -1.77 -25.83 -12.04
N GLU A 77 -2.54 -26.90 -12.23
CA GLU A 77 -3.66 -26.93 -13.19
C GLU A 77 -4.79 -25.99 -12.76
N ILE A 78 -5.08 -25.94 -11.46
CA ILE A 78 -6.10 -25.06 -10.88
C ILE A 78 -5.71 -23.60 -11.11
N TRP A 79 -4.48 -23.23 -10.78
CA TRP A 79 -4.01 -21.86 -10.96
C TRP A 79 -3.94 -21.45 -12.41
N ARG A 80 -3.60 -22.36 -13.32
CA ARG A 80 -3.60 -22.04 -14.75
C ARG A 80 -5.02 -21.73 -15.22
N LYS A 81 -5.99 -22.54 -14.78
CA LYS A 81 -7.40 -22.29 -15.05
C LYS A 81 -7.85 -20.95 -14.46
N GLU A 82 -7.53 -20.66 -13.21
CA GLU A 82 -7.88 -19.39 -12.55
C GLU A 82 -7.25 -18.18 -13.25
N GLN A 83 -5.98 -18.27 -13.66
CA GLN A 83 -5.31 -17.19 -14.42
C GLN A 83 -5.94 -16.97 -15.79
N LEU A 84 -6.44 -18.02 -16.45
CA LEU A 84 -7.17 -17.93 -17.73
C LEU A 84 -8.59 -17.35 -17.54
N GLU A 85 -9.24 -17.64 -16.42
CA GLU A 85 -10.56 -17.10 -16.07
C GLU A 85 -10.49 -15.65 -15.58
N ASP A 86 -9.36 -15.21 -15.02
CA ASP A 86 -9.17 -13.82 -14.59
C ASP A 86 -9.16 -12.86 -15.80
N PRO A 87 -10.02 -11.83 -15.81
CA PRO A 87 -10.18 -10.97 -16.97
C PRO A 87 -8.94 -10.14 -17.30
N ASN A 88 -8.04 -9.88 -16.35
CA ASN A 88 -6.83 -9.09 -16.56
C ASN A 88 -5.59 -9.95 -16.72
N ILE A 89 -5.40 -10.97 -15.88
CA ILE A 89 -4.21 -11.83 -15.90
C ILE A 89 -4.19 -12.67 -17.18
N SER A 90 -5.34 -13.15 -17.65
CA SER A 90 -5.43 -13.97 -18.88
C SER A 90 -4.79 -13.30 -20.10
N ILE A 91 -4.94 -11.98 -20.24
CA ILE A 91 -4.31 -11.20 -21.31
C ILE A 91 -2.79 -11.36 -21.25
N PHE A 92 -2.20 -11.15 -20.08
CA PHE A 92 -0.75 -11.19 -19.91
C PHE A 92 -0.20 -12.61 -20.04
N LEU A 93 -0.96 -13.62 -19.59
CA LEU A 93 -0.62 -15.02 -19.80
C LEU A 93 -0.56 -15.36 -21.29
N LEU A 94 -1.65 -15.10 -22.03
CA LEU A 94 -1.73 -15.38 -23.47
C LEU A 94 -0.70 -14.58 -24.27
N SER A 95 -0.53 -13.29 -23.94
CA SER A 95 0.49 -12.44 -24.55
C SER A 95 1.91 -12.93 -24.28
N LYS A 96 2.18 -13.50 -23.10
CA LYS A 96 3.49 -14.10 -22.83
C LYS A 96 3.70 -15.42 -23.56
N GLU A 97 2.64 -16.20 -23.80
CA GLU A 97 2.70 -17.40 -24.64
C GLU A 97 3.00 -17.04 -26.12
N THR A 98 2.48 -15.91 -26.62
CA THR A 98 2.77 -15.42 -27.99
C THR A 98 4.05 -14.58 -28.08
N GLY A 99 4.57 -14.10 -26.95
CA GLY A 99 5.72 -13.19 -26.88
C GLY A 99 5.42 -11.74 -27.23
N GLU A 100 4.15 -11.38 -27.45
CA GLU A 100 3.73 -10.04 -27.86
C GLU A 100 3.12 -9.27 -26.69
N ARG A 101 3.74 -8.15 -26.33
CA ARG A 101 3.21 -7.27 -25.27
C ARG A 101 1.88 -6.64 -25.72
N PRO A 102 0.83 -6.66 -24.88
CA PRO A 102 -0.43 -6.00 -25.19
C PRO A 102 -0.24 -4.52 -25.51
N ALA A 103 -1.00 -3.99 -26.46
CA ALA A 103 -0.96 -2.57 -26.76
C ALA A 103 -1.53 -1.75 -25.58
N TRP A 104 -0.90 -0.61 -25.25
CA TRP A 104 -1.36 0.23 -24.14
C TRP A 104 -2.83 0.66 -24.27
N ARG A 105 -3.32 0.87 -25.50
CA ARG A 105 -4.72 1.25 -25.78
C ARG A 105 -5.73 0.21 -25.28
N GLU A 106 -5.37 -1.07 -25.32
CA GLU A 106 -6.21 -2.17 -24.82
C GLU A 106 -6.24 -2.23 -23.29
N ILE A 107 -5.12 -1.88 -22.65
CA ILE A 107 -4.98 -1.91 -21.18
C ILE A 107 -5.51 -0.65 -20.51
N ALA A 108 -5.43 0.51 -21.17
CA ALA A 108 -5.77 1.80 -20.57
C ALA A 108 -7.22 1.88 -20.07
N SER A 109 -8.14 1.18 -20.73
CA SER A 109 -9.57 1.09 -20.38
C SER A 109 -9.87 0.08 -19.27
N ARG A 110 -8.92 -0.78 -18.91
CA ARG A 110 -9.05 -1.77 -17.83
C ARG A 110 -8.73 -1.16 -16.47
N ASP A 111 -8.95 -1.94 -15.42
CA ASP A 111 -8.70 -1.49 -14.06
C ASP A 111 -7.21 -1.32 -13.74
N ALA A 112 -6.93 -0.88 -12.51
CA ALA A 112 -5.59 -0.57 -12.04
C ALA A 112 -4.64 -1.78 -12.07
N SER A 113 -5.14 -3.00 -11.84
CA SER A 113 -4.30 -4.20 -11.81
C SER A 113 -3.69 -4.49 -13.19
N ALA A 114 -4.48 -4.36 -14.27
CA ALA A 114 -4.00 -4.56 -15.63
C ALA A 114 -2.89 -3.55 -15.99
N LYS A 115 -3.03 -2.29 -15.56
CA LYS A 115 -2.01 -1.25 -15.78
C LYS A 115 -0.70 -1.56 -15.06
N VAL A 116 -0.80 -2.11 -13.84
CA VAL A 116 0.35 -2.56 -13.06
C VAL A 116 1.04 -3.74 -13.75
N TYR A 117 0.30 -4.77 -14.16
CA TYR A 117 0.88 -5.91 -14.89
C TYR A 117 1.51 -5.51 -16.21
N TRP A 118 0.91 -4.57 -16.94
CA TRP A 118 1.50 -4.03 -18.17
C TRP A 118 2.83 -3.35 -17.91
N THR A 119 2.95 -2.59 -16.81
CA THR A 119 4.22 -1.98 -16.41
C THR A 119 5.27 -3.04 -16.06
N TYR A 120 4.85 -4.15 -15.46
CA TYR A 120 5.70 -5.26 -15.06
C TYR A 120 6.06 -6.24 -16.18
N TRP A 121 5.70 -5.97 -17.44
CA TRP A 121 5.91 -6.88 -18.56
C TRP A 121 7.29 -7.56 -18.58
N ASP A 122 8.37 -6.81 -18.39
CA ASP A 122 9.75 -7.34 -18.48
C ASP A 122 10.14 -8.23 -17.27
N SER A 123 9.38 -8.13 -16.18
CA SER A 123 9.49 -8.98 -15.00
C SER A 123 8.51 -10.17 -15.00
N LEU A 124 7.56 -10.21 -15.93
CA LEU A 124 6.61 -11.32 -16.06
C LEU A 124 7.23 -12.46 -16.89
N GLU A 125 7.04 -13.69 -16.45
CA GLU A 125 7.61 -14.88 -17.08
C GLU A 125 6.65 -16.07 -16.97
N ILE A 126 6.69 -16.97 -17.96
CA ILE A 126 5.94 -18.23 -17.90
C ILE A 126 6.85 -19.32 -17.36
N ARG A 127 6.36 -20.06 -16.37
CA ARG A 127 7.00 -21.28 -15.85
C ARG A 127 5.92 -22.36 -15.77
N ASP A 128 6.13 -23.50 -16.42
CA ASP A 128 5.20 -24.63 -16.45
C ASP A 128 3.75 -24.24 -16.82
N GLY A 129 3.60 -23.29 -17.76
CA GLY A 129 2.30 -22.81 -18.24
C GLY A 129 1.58 -21.82 -17.33
N LEU A 130 2.22 -21.36 -16.25
CA LEU A 130 1.72 -20.36 -15.32
C LEU A 130 2.48 -19.04 -15.46
N LEU A 131 1.77 -17.92 -15.31
CA LEU A 131 2.37 -16.59 -15.27
C LEU A 131 2.91 -16.28 -13.86
N TYR A 132 4.20 -15.98 -13.79
CA TYR A 132 4.89 -15.53 -12.58
C TYR A 132 5.41 -14.10 -12.76
N LYS A 133 5.53 -13.39 -11.63
CA LYS A 133 6.29 -12.13 -11.55
C LYS A 133 7.62 -12.42 -10.87
N ARG A 134 8.71 -12.18 -11.58
CA ARG A 134 10.06 -12.22 -11.01
C ARG A 134 10.18 -11.16 -9.91
N TRP A 135 10.72 -11.57 -8.77
CA TRP A 135 11.09 -10.65 -7.71
C TRP A 135 12.54 -10.21 -7.92
N GLU A 136 12.74 -8.91 -8.14
CA GLU A 136 14.08 -8.32 -8.16
C GLU A 136 14.31 -7.68 -6.79
N ALA A 137 15.10 -8.36 -5.95
CA ALA A 137 15.57 -7.76 -4.72
C ALA A 137 16.59 -6.67 -5.08
N LEU A 138 16.32 -5.43 -4.67
CA LEU A 138 17.34 -4.40 -4.67
C LEU A 138 18.42 -4.84 -3.69
N ILE A 139 19.57 -5.27 -4.21
CA ILE A 139 20.76 -5.47 -3.37
C ILE A 139 21.17 -4.07 -2.92
N ILE A 140 20.80 -3.71 -1.69
CA ILE A 140 21.33 -2.53 -1.03
C ILE A 140 22.76 -2.90 -0.64
N ASN A 141 23.73 -2.54 -1.49
CA ASN A 141 25.12 -2.57 -1.10
C ASN A 141 25.30 -1.56 0.04
N GLY A 142 25.63 -2.07 1.22
CA GLY A 142 25.87 -1.29 2.44
C GLY A 142 27.17 -0.51 2.41
#